data_AF-A0A9D6NBE4-F1
#
_entry.id   AF-A0A9D6NBE4-F1
#
_cell.length_a   1.000
_cell.length_b   1.000
_cell.length_c   1.000
_cell.angle_alpha   90.00
_cell.angle_beta   90.00
_cell.angle_gamma   90.00
#
_symmetry.space_group_name_H-M   'P 1'
#
loop_
_entity.id
_entity.type
_entity.pdbx_description
1 polymer ?
#
loop_
_entity_poly.entity_id
_entity_poly.type
_entity_poly.pdbx_seq_one_letter_code
_entity_poly.pdbx_strand_id
1 'polypeptide(L)'
;MANEGFYELLRQNYEDEMVSAAEGQIGTVAGILVVTAWWLQGRPELPRLLEAIPRIRARVQAAVDGTRADLAAGRLHRDLRLLMESHNEAYADLGQALGQLETLLRRESSSGVVAVCEEIKRRADRVDEVQIELQNWLQADVPRCPRCGSSGEALHSRCEPCGLDRLVPNPEPPAHQRTAVLGSAHFQVFEAYQAVLSGAGGLPRLLESLGALHRLLKDMNTGHEGARENLQAALASSLAGVQQMQSVATTHSVRDLDLGWERIFAAALELRQALPEIAADGEEIVEDRVDLSGED
;
A
#
# COMPACT_ATOMS: atom_id res chain seq x y z
N MET A 1 6.91 37.55 29.69
CA MET A 1 7.83 37.70 28.55
C MET A 1 7.71 36.44 27.73
N ALA A 2 6.79 36.47 26.76
CA ALA A 2 6.46 35.34 25.92
C ALA A 2 7.59 35.11 24.90
N ASN A 3 7.74 33.85 24.51
CA ASN A 3 8.88 33.25 23.83
C ASN A 3 9.05 33.79 22.39
N GLU A 4 9.61 35.00 22.21
CA GLU A 4 9.89 35.63 20.90
C GLU A 4 10.70 34.71 19.96
N GLY A 5 11.56 33.84 20.52
CA GLY A 5 12.34 32.87 19.75
C GLY A 5 11.53 31.74 19.10
N PHE A 6 10.41 31.32 19.69
CA PHE A 6 9.51 30.33 19.07
C PHE A 6 8.76 30.94 17.89
N TYR A 7 8.36 32.21 18.02
CA TYR A 7 7.71 32.97 16.96
C TYR A 7 8.67 33.21 15.79
N GLU A 8 9.91 33.65 16.04
CA GLU A 8 10.92 33.88 15.00
C GLU A 8 11.27 32.61 14.20
N LEU A 9 11.25 31.44 14.85
CA LEU A 9 11.61 30.14 14.25
C LEU A 9 10.46 29.52 13.43
N LEU A 10 9.21 29.80 13.81
CA LEU A 10 8.03 29.53 12.97
C LEU A 10 7.94 30.52 11.79
N ARG A 11 8.31 31.79 12.03
CA ARG A 11 8.33 32.88 11.05
C ARG A 11 9.35 32.65 9.92
N GLN A 12 10.59 32.33 10.29
CA GLN A 12 11.70 32.17 9.33
C GLN A 12 11.59 30.93 8.45
N ASN A 13 10.81 29.93 8.83
CA ASN A 13 10.63 28.71 8.03
C ASN A 13 9.35 28.72 7.16
N TYR A 14 8.38 29.63 7.38
CA TYR A 14 7.00 29.44 6.88
C TYR A 14 6.19 30.71 6.55
N GLU A 15 6.77 31.83 6.15
CA GLU A 15 6.00 33.04 5.79
C GLU A 15 6.10 33.42 4.30
N ASP A 16 5.09 32.98 3.53
CA ASP A 16 4.17 33.84 2.77
C ASP A 16 3.27 33.02 1.80
N GLU A 17 3.69 31.80 1.42
CA GLU A 17 2.88 30.89 0.59
C GLU A 17 1.88 30.03 1.40
N MET A 18 2.02 29.93 2.73
CA MET A 18 1.24 28.98 3.55
C MET A 18 -0.07 29.50 4.15
N VAL A 19 -0.39 30.79 4.13
CA VAL A 19 -1.71 31.24 4.64
C VAL A 19 -2.85 30.66 3.77
N SER A 20 -2.63 30.54 2.47
CA SER A 20 -3.51 29.85 1.52
C SER A 20 -3.42 28.31 1.64
N ALA A 21 -2.23 27.76 1.91
CA ALA A 21 -2.05 26.30 2.06
C ALA A 21 -2.61 25.73 3.38
N ALA A 22 -2.50 26.46 4.49
CA ALA A 22 -2.97 26.05 5.81
C ALA A 22 -4.51 25.99 5.89
N GLU A 23 -5.22 26.85 5.14
CA GLU A 23 -6.68 26.74 4.99
C GLU A 23 -7.09 25.43 4.30
N GLY A 24 -6.25 24.88 3.43
CA GLY A 24 -6.43 23.57 2.79
C GLY A 24 -5.86 22.37 3.56
N GLN A 25 -5.07 22.58 4.62
CA GLN A 25 -4.24 21.55 5.26
C GLN A 25 -4.55 21.30 6.74
N ILE A 26 -5.57 21.92 7.34
CA ILE A 26 -5.95 21.67 8.75
C ILE A 26 -6.26 20.17 9.05
N GLY A 27 -6.47 19.36 8.02
CA GLY A 27 -6.56 17.90 8.11
C GLY A 27 -5.24 17.15 8.27
N THR A 28 -4.12 17.84 8.52
CA THR A 28 -2.77 17.29 8.73
C THR A 28 -2.18 17.73 10.08
N VAL A 29 -1.18 17.00 10.61
CA VAL A 29 -0.50 17.40 11.86
C VAL A 29 0.19 18.76 11.71
N ALA A 30 0.90 18.99 10.60
CA ALA A 30 1.52 20.28 10.29
C ALA A 30 0.48 21.42 10.26
N GLY A 31 -0.67 21.21 9.62
CA GLY A 31 -1.78 22.16 9.61
C GLY A 31 -2.31 22.48 11.00
N ILE A 32 -2.49 21.47 11.87
CA ILE A 32 -2.90 21.67 13.26
C ILE A 32 -1.89 22.56 14.01
N LEU A 33 -0.58 22.30 13.84
CA LEU A 33 0.47 23.09 14.51
C LEU A 33 0.46 24.55 14.06
N VAL A 34 0.33 24.80 12.75
CA VAL A 34 0.22 26.17 12.18
C VAL A 34 -0.99 26.90 12.73
N VAL A 35 -2.17 26.28 12.68
CA VAL A 35 -3.41 26.91 13.15
C VAL A 35 -3.40 27.11 14.68
N THR A 36 -2.73 26.22 15.43
CA THR A 36 -2.52 26.41 16.87
C THR A 36 -1.64 27.62 17.17
N ALA A 37 -0.59 27.85 16.38
CA ALA A 37 0.23 29.05 16.48
C ALA A 37 -0.58 30.33 16.21
N TRP A 38 -1.49 30.30 15.22
CA TRP A 38 -2.41 31.41 14.94
C TRP A 38 -3.35 31.70 16.11
N TRP A 39 -3.90 30.66 16.74
CA TRP A 39 -4.73 30.83 17.93
C TRP A 39 -3.94 31.45 19.10
N LEU A 40 -2.69 31.03 19.32
CA LEU A 40 -1.81 31.64 20.33
C LEU A 40 -1.52 33.12 20.07
N GLN A 41 -1.58 33.56 18.82
CA GLN A 41 -1.47 34.98 18.42
C GLN A 41 -2.79 35.76 18.55
N GLY A 42 -3.86 35.13 19.04
CA GLY A 42 -5.17 35.75 19.22
C GLY A 42 -6.09 35.69 18.00
N ARG A 43 -5.80 34.87 16.99
CA ARG A 43 -6.70 34.66 15.84
C ARG A 43 -7.86 33.71 16.21
N PRO A 44 -9.09 33.93 15.71
CA PRO A 44 -10.28 33.17 16.10
C PRO A 44 -10.39 31.80 15.39
N GLU A 45 -9.40 30.91 15.59
CA GLU A 45 -9.32 29.61 14.91
C GLU A 45 -9.69 28.41 15.80
N LEU A 46 -10.02 28.65 17.07
CA LEU A 46 -10.26 27.59 18.07
C LEU A 46 -11.35 26.58 17.64
N PRO A 47 -12.52 26.98 17.10
CA PRO A 47 -13.52 26.02 16.65
C PRO A 47 -13.00 25.07 15.57
N ARG A 48 -12.19 25.57 14.62
CA ARG A 48 -11.61 24.77 13.54
C ARG A 48 -10.60 23.76 14.08
N LEU A 49 -9.76 24.16 15.04
CA LEU A 49 -8.85 23.25 15.74
C LEU A 49 -9.60 22.14 16.48
N LEU A 50 -10.65 22.50 17.22
CA LEU A 50 -11.46 21.56 18.00
C LEU A 50 -12.26 20.58 17.12
N GLU A 51 -12.51 20.92 15.86
CA GLU A 51 -13.07 20.00 14.86
C GLU A 51 -11.99 19.11 14.22
N ALA A 52 -10.84 19.69 13.86
CA ALA A 52 -9.78 18.99 13.13
C ALA A 52 -9.04 17.95 13.98
N ILE A 53 -8.69 18.27 15.23
CA ILE A 53 -7.90 17.39 16.09
C ILE A 53 -8.59 16.03 16.29
N PRO A 54 -9.89 15.95 16.67
CA PRO A 54 -10.58 14.66 16.79
C PRO A 54 -10.58 13.83 15.51
N ARG A 55 -10.69 14.46 14.33
CA ARG A 55 -10.66 13.77 13.04
C ARG A 55 -9.31 13.12 12.76
N ILE A 56 -8.21 13.83 13.00
CA ILE A 56 -6.86 13.26 12.84
C ILE A 56 -6.63 12.16 13.87
N ARG A 57 -7.03 12.37 15.13
CA ARG A 57 -6.92 11.36 16.18
C ARG A 57 -7.68 10.08 15.83
N ALA A 58 -8.90 10.19 15.27
CA ALA A 58 -9.67 9.04 14.84
C ALA A 58 -8.95 8.24 13.73
N ARG A 59 -8.33 8.92 12.75
CA ARG A 59 -7.53 8.27 11.70
C ARG A 59 -6.30 7.57 12.25
N VAL A 60 -5.56 8.24 13.13
CA VAL A 60 -4.41 7.67 13.83
C VAL A 60 -4.82 6.44 14.64
N GLN A 61 -5.94 6.52 15.37
CA GLN A 61 -6.45 5.43 16.18
C GLN A 61 -6.89 4.23 15.31
N ALA A 62 -7.57 4.47 14.19
CA ALA A 62 -7.94 3.41 13.25
C ALA A 62 -6.70 2.68 12.70
N ALA A 63 -5.64 3.41 12.33
CA ALA A 63 -4.37 2.82 11.89
C ALA A 63 -3.70 1.97 12.99
N VAL A 64 -3.72 2.46 14.25
CA VAL A 64 -3.21 1.72 15.41
C VAL A 64 -4.02 0.46 15.66
N ASP A 65 -5.34 0.52 15.61
CA ASP A 65 -6.20 -0.64 15.87
C ASP A 65 -6.08 -1.69 14.76
N GLY A 66 -5.97 -1.28 13.49
CA GLY A 66 -5.67 -2.17 12.37
C GLY A 66 -4.31 -2.88 12.53
N THR A 67 -3.25 -2.12 12.80
CA THR A 67 -1.90 -2.68 13.01
C THR A 67 -1.87 -3.62 14.21
N ARG A 68 -2.60 -3.31 15.29
CA ARG A 68 -2.73 -4.18 16.45
C ARG A 68 -3.46 -5.49 16.13
N ALA A 69 -4.50 -5.44 15.30
CA ALA A 69 -5.20 -6.64 14.84
C ALA A 69 -4.27 -7.56 14.04
N ASP A 70 -3.45 -6.99 13.15
CA ASP A 70 -2.44 -7.73 12.38
C ASP A 70 -1.37 -8.36 13.28
N LEU A 71 -0.87 -7.61 14.26
CA LEU A 71 0.09 -8.10 15.25
C LEU A 71 -0.48 -9.23 16.13
N ALA A 72 -1.78 -9.16 16.45
CA ALA A 72 -2.50 -10.15 17.26
C ALA A 72 -2.78 -11.44 16.48
N ALA A 73 -2.90 -11.37 15.15
CA ALA A 73 -3.06 -12.55 14.30
C ALA A 73 -1.86 -13.51 14.37
N GLY A 74 -0.69 -13.04 14.84
CA GLY A 74 0.45 -13.88 15.20
C GLY A 74 1.19 -14.53 14.02
N ARG A 75 0.95 -14.05 12.79
CA ARG A 75 1.51 -14.66 11.55
C ARG A 75 2.82 -14.03 11.10
N LEU A 76 3.25 -12.93 11.73
CA LEU A 76 4.41 -12.16 11.31
C LEU A 76 5.71 -12.74 11.88
N HIS A 77 6.74 -12.79 11.03
CA HIS A 77 8.10 -13.08 11.45
C HIS A 77 8.62 -11.98 12.38
N ARG A 78 9.59 -12.32 13.23
CA ARG A 78 10.11 -11.44 14.29
C ARG A 78 10.50 -10.04 13.78
N ASP A 79 11.21 -9.96 12.66
CA ASP A 79 11.74 -8.68 12.18
C ASP A 79 10.64 -7.74 11.71
N LEU A 80 9.69 -8.24 10.93
CA LEU A 80 8.52 -7.46 10.49
C LEU A 80 7.63 -7.11 11.69
N ARG A 81 7.47 -8.04 12.63
CA ARG A 81 6.72 -7.81 13.87
C ARG A 81 7.30 -6.64 14.67
N LEU A 82 8.61 -6.62 14.91
CA LEU A 82 9.27 -5.54 15.66
C LEU A 82 9.11 -4.18 14.96
N LEU A 83 9.19 -4.16 13.63
CA LEU A 83 8.99 -2.95 12.84
C LEU A 83 7.54 -2.44 12.93
N MET A 84 6.56 -3.33 12.83
CA MET A 84 5.15 -2.99 13.00
C MET A 84 4.80 -2.59 14.43
N GLU A 85 5.43 -3.19 15.45
CA GLU A 85 5.30 -2.77 16.86
C GLU A 85 5.82 -1.34 17.05
N SER A 86 7.02 -1.03 16.55
CA SER A 86 7.60 0.33 16.58
C SER A 86 6.73 1.36 15.85
N HIS A 87 6.19 1.00 14.69
CA HIS A 87 5.26 1.84 13.92
C HIS A 87 3.98 2.11 14.71
N ASN A 88 3.35 1.06 15.24
CA ASN A 88 2.15 1.16 16.05
C ASN A 88 2.35 2.03 17.32
N GLU A 89 3.48 1.90 18.00
CA GLU A 89 3.85 2.73 19.15
C GLU A 89 3.99 4.22 18.77
N ALA A 90 4.67 4.52 17.66
CA ALA A 90 4.85 5.91 17.21
C ALA A 90 3.51 6.60 16.90
N TYR A 91 2.58 5.91 16.23
CA TYR A 91 1.24 6.43 15.97
C TYR A 91 0.41 6.59 17.26
N ALA A 92 0.48 5.63 18.17
CA ALA A 92 -0.22 5.72 19.45
C ALA A 92 0.24 6.94 20.28
N ASP A 93 1.56 7.16 20.34
CA ASP A 93 2.15 8.31 21.04
C ASP A 93 1.74 9.65 20.42
N LEU A 94 1.72 9.74 19.08
CA LEU A 94 1.22 10.91 18.37
C LEU A 94 -0.28 11.16 18.68
N GLY A 95 -1.09 10.11 18.67
CA GLY A 95 -2.52 10.18 19.03
C GLY A 95 -2.76 10.67 20.46
N GLN A 96 -1.90 10.28 21.40
CA GLN A 96 -1.92 10.75 22.78
C GLN A 96 -1.57 12.24 22.87
N ALA A 97 -0.50 12.69 22.21
CA ALA A 97 -0.08 14.09 22.21
C ALA A 97 -1.15 15.01 21.61
N LEU A 98 -1.79 14.59 20.51
CA LEU A 98 -2.94 15.29 19.94
C LEU A 98 -4.13 15.39 20.92
N GLY A 99 -4.39 14.34 21.71
CA GLY A 99 -5.43 14.36 22.74
C GLY A 99 -5.13 15.31 23.90
N GLN A 100 -3.86 15.45 24.27
CA GLN A 100 -3.42 16.45 25.25
C GLN A 100 -3.64 17.87 24.73
N LEU A 101 -3.30 18.13 23.45
CA LEU A 101 -3.54 19.43 22.82
C LEU A 101 -5.03 19.76 22.82
N GLU A 102 -5.88 18.83 22.41
CA GLU A 102 -7.33 19.00 22.44
C GLU A 102 -7.84 19.41 23.83
N THR A 103 -7.34 18.74 24.88
CA THR A 103 -7.72 19.00 26.27
C THR A 103 -7.33 20.41 26.71
N LEU A 104 -6.13 20.89 26.33
CA LEU A 104 -5.67 22.24 26.64
C LEU A 104 -6.50 23.30 25.90
N LEU A 105 -6.77 23.07 24.61
CA LEU A 105 -7.57 23.96 23.77
C LEU A 105 -9.02 24.08 24.26
N ARG A 106 -9.66 22.97 24.67
CA ARG A 106 -11.01 23.00 25.25
C ARG A 106 -11.10 23.77 26.57
N ARG A 107 -9.99 23.85 27.31
CA ARG A 107 -9.87 24.66 28.53
C ARG A 107 -9.50 26.11 28.24
N GLU A 108 -9.31 26.47 26.97
CA GLU A 108 -8.81 27.76 26.51
C GLU A 108 -7.52 28.18 27.23
N SER A 109 -6.73 27.20 27.68
CA SER A 109 -5.50 27.45 28.42
C SER A 109 -4.33 27.51 27.45
N SER A 110 -3.70 28.66 27.33
CA SER A 110 -2.46 28.81 26.58
C SER A 110 -1.24 28.23 27.32
N SER A 111 -1.38 27.97 28.62
CA SER A 111 -0.33 27.37 29.43
C SER A 111 -0.10 25.92 29.03
N GLY A 112 1.13 25.60 28.61
CA GLY A 112 1.52 24.25 28.20
C GLY A 112 1.25 23.89 26.74
N VAL A 113 0.47 24.69 25.99
CA VAL A 113 0.17 24.42 24.57
C VAL A 113 1.44 24.37 23.73
N VAL A 114 2.36 25.31 23.93
CA VAL A 114 3.65 25.33 23.21
C VAL A 114 4.45 24.04 23.44
N ALA A 115 4.53 23.58 24.70
CA ALA A 115 5.25 22.36 25.04
C ALA A 115 4.61 21.11 24.42
N VAL A 116 3.27 21.05 24.36
CA VAL A 116 2.55 19.96 23.69
C VAL A 116 2.74 20.03 22.17
N CYS A 117 2.76 21.22 21.56
CA CYS A 117 3.06 21.38 20.14
C CYS A 117 4.47 20.90 19.78
N GLU A 118 5.47 21.19 20.62
CA GLU A 118 6.84 20.66 20.44
C GLU A 118 6.88 19.13 20.57
N GLU A 119 6.09 18.56 21.49
CA GLU A 119 5.97 17.10 21.62
C GLU A 119 5.30 16.48 20.40
N ILE A 120 4.19 17.06 19.91
CA ILE A 120 3.52 16.60 18.68
C ILE A 120 4.51 16.60 17.51
N LYS A 121 5.33 17.65 17.38
CA LYS A 121 6.35 17.72 16.32
C LYS A 121 7.35 16.57 16.45
N ARG A 122 7.92 16.33 17.64
CA ARG A 122 8.85 15.20 17.88
C ARG A 122 8.21 13.85 17.57
N ARG A 123 6.93 13.65 17.91
CA ARG A 123 6.20 12.41 17.61
C ARG A 123 5.90 12.25 16.14
N ALA A 124 5.59 13.34 15.44
CA ALA A 124 5.44 13.32 13.97
C ALA A 124 6.76 12.96 13.29
N ASP A 125 7.88 13.57 13.70
CA ASP A 125 9.22 13.23 13.19
C ASP A 125 9.52 11.74 13.41
N ARG A 126 9.16 11.19 14.58
CA ARG A 126 9.31 9.75 14.87
C ARG A 126 8.43 8.86 13.97
N VAL A 127 7.20 9.28 13.67
CA VAL A 127 6.32 8.58 12.72
C VAL A 127 6.96 8.55 11.33
N ASP A 128 7.55 9.66 10.88
CA ASP A 128 8.23 9.73 9.59
C ASP A 128 9.46 8.81 9.55
N GLU A 129 10.27 8.77 10.62
CA GLU A 129 11.41 7.84 10.74
C GLU A 129 10.99 6.37 10.59
N VAL A 130 9.99 5.92 11.36
CA VAL A 130 9.54 4.52 11.30
C VAL A 130 8.84 4.18 9.98
N GLN A 131 8.21 5.17 9.34
CA GLN A 131 7.64 5.00 8.00
C GLN A 131 8.75 4.79 6.95
N ILE A 132 9.85 5.55 7.05
CA ILE A 132 11.03 5.38 6.18
C ILE A 132 11.66 4.01 6.42
N GLU A 133 11.80 3.55 7.66
CA GLU A 133 12.30 2.22 7.98
C GLU A 133 11.43 1.12 7.36
N LEU A 134 10.09 1.22 7.49
CA LEU A 134 9.14 0.29 6.87
C LEU A 134 9.23 0.30 5.35
N GLN A 135 9.31 1.48 4.74
CA GLN A 135 9.46 1.60 3.28
C GLN A 135 10.77 0.98 2.80
N ASN A 136 11.90 1.26 3.46
CA ASN A 136 13.19 0.66 3.15
C ASN A 136 13.13 -0.87 3.28
N TRP A 137 12.42 -1.38 4.29
CA TRP A 137 12.23 -2.82 4.46
C TRP A 137 11.43 -3.44 3.29
N LEU A 138 10.35 -2.78 2.86
CA LEU A 138 9.49 -3.23 1.76
C LEU A 138 10.20 -3.16 0.40
N GLN A 139 11.07 -2.18 0.19
CA GLN A 139 11.78 -1.95 -1.08
C GLN A 139 13.14 -2.66 -1.17
N ALA A 140 13.61 -3.27 -0.08
CA ALA A 140 14.87 -3.98 -0.09
C ALA A 140 14.82 -5.19 -1.04
N ASP A 141 15.87 -5.35 -1.85
CA ASP A 141 16.10 -6.49 -2.74
C ASP A 141 16.50 -7.74 -1.95
N VAL A 142 15.64 -8.15 -1.03
CA VAL A 142 15.82 -9.29 -0.13
C VAL A 142 14.62 -10.21 -0.27
N PRO A 143 14.81 -11.51 -0.54
CA PRO A 143 13.71 -12.47 -0.63
C PRO A 143 12.96 -12.58 0.70
N ARG A 144 11.64 -12.43 0.66
CA ARG A 144 10.74 -12.45 1.81
C ARG A 144 9.57 -13.38 1.59
N CYS A 145 9.10 -14.01 2.66
CA CYS A 145 7.85 -14.77 2.61
C CYS A 145 6.67 -13.79 2.46
N PRO A 146 5.79 -13.94 1.45
CA PRO A 146 4.63 -13.05 1.28
C PRO A 146 3.63 -13.13 2.44
N ARG A 147 3.61 -14.24 3.20
CA ARG A 147 2.71 -14.40 4.35
C ARG A 147 3.22 -13.75 5.63
N CYS A 148 4.50 -13.96 5.98
CA CYS A 148 5.02 -13.61 7.30
C CYS A 148 6.16 -12.60 7.28
N GLY A 149 6.70 -12.26 6.10
CA GLY A 149 7.84 -11.35 5.97
C GLY A 149 9.20 -11.94 6.37
N SER A 150 9.29 -13.24 6.69
CA SER A 150 10.58 -13.89 6.98
C SER A 150 11.54 -13.74 5.80
N SER A 151 12.68 -13.11 6.03
CA SER A 151 13.76 -12.94 5.07
C SER A 151 14.64 -14.19 4.98
N GLY A 152 15.30 -14.37 3.84
CA GLY A 152 16.27 -15.44 3.63
C GLY A 152 17.42 -15.00 2.73
N GLU A 153 18.64 -15.41 3.06
CA GLU A 153 19.83 -15.12 2.25
C GLU A 153 19.87 -15.93 0.94
N ALA A 154 19.19 -17.09 0.90
CA ALA A 154 19.12 -17.92 -0.28
C ALA A 154 17.86 -17.62 -1.10
N LEU A 155 18.07 -17.07 -2.32
CA LEU A 155 17.16 -17.20 -3.45
C LEU A 155 16.81 -18.71 -3.56
N HIS A 156 15.54 -19.09 -3.72
CA HIS A 156 15.04 -20.48 -3.69
C HIS A 156 14.82 -21.13 -2.31
N SER A 157 15.05 -20.44 -1.20
CA SER A 157 14.66 -20.99 0.12
C SER A 157 13.15 -20.84 0.37
N ARG A 158 12.51 -21.94 0.76
CA ARG A 158 11.17 -21.88 1.33
C ARG A 158 11.23 -21.32 2.74
N CYS A 159 10.21 -20.54 3.09
CA CYS A 159 10.01 -20.04 4.43
C CYS A 159 9.71 -21.20 5.38
N GLU A 160 10.58 -21.48 6.36
CA GLU A 160 10.40 -22.62 7.29
C GLU A 160 9.06 -22.59 8.04
N PRO A 161 8.60 -21.44 8.60
CA PRO A 161 7.30 -21.38 9.26
C PRO A 161 6.09 -21.58 8.34
N CYS A 162 6.17 -21.14 7.09
CA CYS A 162 4.99 -21.05 6.20
C CYS A 162 4.97 -22.11 5.10
N GLY A 163 6.10 -22.72 4.77
CA GLY A 163 6.27 -23.63 3.63
C GLY A 163 6.18 -22.96 2.25
N LEU A 164 6.03 -21.63 2.21
CA LEU A 164 5.89 -20.85 0.97
C LEU A 164 7.25 -20.44 0.40
N ASP A 165 7.31 -20.29 -0.91
CA ASP A 165 8.47 -19.71 -1.58
C ASP A 165 8.67 -18.25 -1.16
N ARG A 166 9.92 -17.87 -0.90
CA ARG A 166 10.30 -16.47 -0.68
C ARG A 166 10.37 -15.75 -2.03
N LEU A 167 9.89 -14.51 -2.06
CA LEU A 167 9.86 -13.65 -3.24
C LEU A 167 10.60 -12.34 -2.97
N VAL A 168 11.27 -11.81 -3.97
CA VAL A 168 11.85 -10.47 -3.97
C VAL A 168 10.72 -9.45 -4.19
N PRO A 169 10.45 -8.55 -3.24
CA PRO A 169 9.39 -7.54 -3.38
C PRO A 169 9.61 -6.64 -4.60
N ASN A 170 8.50 -6.18 -5.19
CA ASN A 170 8.56 -5.13 -6.21
C ASN A 170 8.60 -3.76 -5.50
N PRO A 171 9.64 -2.92 -5.71
CA PRO A 171 9.71 -1.60 -5.09
C PRO A 171 8.73 -0.60 -5.72
N GLU A 172 8.23 -0.90 -6.92
CA GLU A 172 7.23 -0.10 -7.62
C GLU A 172 5.83 -0.55 -7.20
N PRO A 173 4.92 0.36 -6.84
CA PRO A 173 3.54 0.00 -6.56
C PRO A 173 2.87 -0.55 -7.84
N PRO A 174 1.93 -1.50 -7.72
CA PRO A 174 1.21 -2.03 -8.86
C PRO A 174 0.47 -0.91 -9.61
N ALA A 175 0.40 -1.00 -10.95
CA ALA A 175 -0.34 -0.02 -11.74
C ALA A 175 -1.84 -0.06 -11.40
N HIS A 176 -2.51 1.08 -11.60
CA HIS A 176 -3.90 1.38 -11.23
C HIS A 176 -4.91 0.23 -11.25
N GLN A 177 -5.87 0.29 -10.31
CA GLN A 177 -7.03 -0.61 -10.22
C GLN A 177 -7.80 -0.70 -11.56
N ARG A 178 -8.03 -1.90 -12.05
CA ARG A 178 -8.82 -2.19 -13.26
C ARG A 178 -9.82 -3.29 -12.96
N THR A 179 -11.04 -3.13 -13.48
CA THR A 179 -12.09 -4.15 -13.38
C THR A 179 -12.41 -4.66 -14.78
N ALA A 180 -12.46 -5.98 -14.95
CA ALA A 180 -12.84 -6.62 -16.20
C ALA A 180 -13.54 -7.95 -15.96
N VAL A 181 -14.39 -8.38 -16.89
CA VAL A 181 -14.86 -9.77 -16.94
C VAL A 181 -13.85 -10.55 -17.75
N LEU A 182 -13.23 -11.54 -17.14
CA LEU A 182 -12.22 -12.40 -17.75
C LEU A 182 -12.82 -13.79 -17.97
N GLY A 183 -12.32 -14.50 -19.00
CA GLY A 183 -12.67 -15.92 -19.17
C GLY A 183 -12.03 -16.78 -18.07
N SER A 184 -12.63 -17.92 -17.77
CA SER A 184 -12.25 -18.78 -16.62
C SER A 184 -10.75 -19.07 -16.51
N ALA A 185 -10.06 -19.35 -17.61
CA ALA A 185 -8.61 -19.63 -17.57
C ALA A 185 -7.76 -18.42 -17.13
N HIS A 186 -8.15 -17.20 -17.53
CA HIS A 186 -7.48 -15.97 -17.11
C HIS A 186 -7.79 -15.68 -15.63
N PHE A 187 -9.05 -15.91 -15.21
CA PHE A 187 -9.44 -15.75 -13.82
C PHE A 187 -8.71 -16.71 -12.88
N GLN A 188 -8.54 -17.98 -13.25
CA GLN A 188 -7.75 -18.93 -12.45
C GLN A 188 -6.29 -18.47 -12.24
N VAL A 189 -5.68 -17.88 -13.28
CA VAL A 189 -4.34 -17.27 -13.15
C VAL A 189 -4.38 -16.09 -12.20
N PHE A 190 -5.39 -15.22 -12.30
CA PHE A 190 -5.58 -14.10 -11.38
C PHE A 190 -5.70 -14.55 -9.92
N GLU A 191 -6.58 -15.50 -9.63
CA GLU A 191 -6.77 -16.03 -8.27
C GLU A 191 -5.47 -16.63 -7.72
N ALA A 192 -4.76 -17.40 -8.53
CA ALA A 192 -3.49 -18.00 -8.11
C ALA A 192 -2.40 -16.93 -7.88
N TYR A 193 -2.37 -15.89 -8.70
CA TYR A 193 -1.48 -14.75 -8.57
C TYR A 193 -1.76 -13.97 -7.28
N GLN A 194 -3.01 -13.59 -7.02
CA GLN A 194 -3.42 -12.91 -5.79
C GLN A 194 -3.16 -13.77 -4.55
N ALA A 195 -3.37 -15.08 -4.64
CA ALA A 195 -3.05 -16.01 -3.57
C ALA A 195 -1.55 -16.05 -3.26
N VAL A 196 -0.68 -15.94 -4.27
CA VAL A 196 0.78 -15.85 -4.07
C VAL A 196 1.15 -14.54 -3.38
N LEU A 197 0.65 -13.40 -3.85
CA LEU A 197 0.98 -12.08 -3.29
C LEU A 197 0.51 -11.92 -1.83
N SER A 198 -0.69 -12.41 -1.51
CA SER A 198 -1.24 -12.42 -0.14
C SER A 198 -0.64 -13.51 0.75
N GLY A 199 0.18 -14.40 0.20
CA GLY A 199 0.69 -15.58 0.91
C GLY A 199 -0.39 -16.60 1.29
N ALA A 200 -1.57 -16.56 0.68
CA ALA A 200 -2.61 -17.59 0.82
C ALA A 200 -2.27 -18.87 0.02
N GLY A 201 -1.49 -18.74 -1.06
CA GLY A 201 -1.04 -19.82 -1.94
C GLY A 201 0.46 -19.75 -2.24
N GLY A 202 0.98 -20.80 -2.88
CA GLY A 202 2.39 -20.89 -3.29
C GLY A 202 2.56 -20.85 -4.80
N LEU A 203 3.80 -20.61 -5.26
CA LEU A 203 4.16 -20.55 -6.68
C LEU A 203 3.74 -21.79 -7.50
N PRO A 204 3.79 -23.05 -6.99
CA PRO A 204 3.43 -24.21 -7.80
C PRO A 204 2.02 -24.14 -8.40
N ARG A 205 1.02 -23.69 -7.64
CA ARG A 205 -0.37 -23.55 -8.11
C ARG A 205 -0.49 -22.47 -9.20
N LEU A 206 0.24 -21.37 -9.06
CA LEU A 206 0.30 -20.33 -10.08
C LEU A 206 0.94 -20.87 -11.37
N LEU A 207 2.06 -21.60 -11.27
CA LEU A 207 2.75 -22.18 -12.43
C LEU A 207 1.88 -23.23 -13.16
N GLU A 208 1.09 -24.02 -12.43
CA GLU A 208 0.10 -24.93 -13.01
C GLU A 208 -0.99 -24.19 -13.80
N SER A 209 -1.54 -23.12 -13.21
CA SER A 209 -2.57 -22.28 -13.83
C SER A 209 -2.03 -21.57 -15.09
N LEU A 210 -0.82 -21.03 -15.02
CA LEU A 210 -0.10 -20.46 -16.16
C LEU A 210 0.14 -21.50 -17.26
N GLY A 211 0.49 -22.73 -16.89
CA GLY A 211 0.66 -23.83 -17.84
C GLY A 211 -0.62 -24.21 -18.57
N ALA A 212 -1.77 -24.15 -17.89
CA ALA A 212 -3.08 -24.35 -18.52
C ALA A 212 -3.43 -23.21 -19.48
N LEU A 213 -3.27 -21.94 -19.05
CA LEU A 213 -3.52 -20.77 -19.89
C LEU A 213 -2.60 -20.75 -21.12
N HIS A 214 -1.31 -21.10 -20.97
CA HIS A 214 -0.35 -21.16 -22.07
C HIS A 214 -0.77 -22.13 -23.17
N ARG A 215 -1.29 -23.30 -22.80
CA ARG A 215 -1.80 -24.30 -23.77
C ARG A 215 -3.00 -23.75 -24.53
N LEU A 216 -3.97 -23.18 -23.81
CA LEU A 216 -5.16 -22.57 -24.40
C LEU A 216 -4.77 -21.46 -25.40
N LEU A 217 -3.90 -20.53 -25.01
CA LEU A 217 -3.44 -19.44 -25.86
C LEU A 217 -2.70 -19.94 -27.11
N LYS A 218 -1.89 -21.00 -26.98
CA LYS A 218 -1.22 -21.62 -28.13
C LYS A 218 -2.21 -22.27 -29.10
N ASP A 219 -3.19 -23.02 -28.59
CA ASP A 219 -4.19 -23.68 -29.40
C ASP A 219 -5.02 -22.65 -30.18
N MET A 220 -5.41 -21.55 -29.52
CA MET A 220 -6.07 -20.41 -30.18
C MET A 220 -5.17 -19.75 -31.24
N ASN A 221 -3.89 -19.54 -30.94
CA ASN A 221 -2.96 -18.93 -31.88
C ASN A 221 -2.78 -19.75 -33.16
N THR A 222 -2.67 -21.08 -33.03
CA THR A 222 -2.60 -21.99 -34.19
C THR A 222 -3.94 -22.06 -34.94
N GLY A 223 -5.07 -22.08 -34.22
CA GLY A 223 -6.41 -22.09 -34.82
C GLY A 223 -6.76 -20.82 -35.60
N HIS A 224 -6.08 -19.70 -35.30
CA HIS A 224 -6.27 -18.39 -35.92
C HIS A 224 -5.03 -17.90 -36.69
N GLU A 225 -4.21 -18.83 -37.21
CA GLU A 225 -3.14 -18.49 -38.16
C GLU A 225 -3.73 -17.77 -39.40
N GLY A 226 -3.32 -16.52 -39.64
CA GLY A 226 -3.84 -15.67 -40.70
C GLY A 226 -5.05 -14.79 -40.33
N ALA A 227 -5.43 -14.75 -39.04
CA ALA A 227 -6.44 -13.82 -38.56
C ALA A 227 -5.96 -12.35 -38.54
N ARG A 228 -6.85 -11.44 -38.13
CA ARG A 228 -6.55 -9.99 -38.05
C ARG A 228 -5.31 -9.74 -37.18
N GLU A 229 -4.48 -8.80 -37.60
CA GLU A 229 -3.22 -8.41 -36.92
C GLU A 229 -3.43 -8.13 -35.42
N ASN A 230 -4.51 -7.42 -35.05
CA ASN A 230 -4.82 -7.11 -33.65
C ASN A 230 -5.05 -8.37 -32.79
N LEU A 231 -5.68 -9.42 -33.34
CA LEU A 231 -5.90 -10.66 -32.61
C LEU A 231 -4.57 -11.38 -32.35
N GLN A 232 -3.72 -11.44 -33.37
CA GLN A 232 -2.40 -12.06 -33.25
C GLN A 232 -1.50 -11.29 -32.27
N ALA A 233 -1.56 -9.96 -32.30
CA ALA A 233 -0.84 -9.11 -31.36
C ALA A 233 -1.29 -9.35 -29.91
N ALA A 234 -2.61 -9.44 -29.66
CA ALA A 234 -3.14 -9.73 -28.33
C ALA A 234 -2.76 -11.14 -27.84
N LEU A 235 -2.85 -12.17 -28.70
CA LEU A 235 -2.41 -13.53 -28.34
C LEU A 235 -0.91 -13.59 -28.03
N ALA A 236 -0.07 -12.95 -28.85
CA ALA A 236 1.37 -12.88 -28.64
C ALA A 236 1.71 -12.12 -27.35
N SER A 237 1.01 -11.02 -27.06
CA SER A 237 1.16 -10.24 -25.82
C SER A 237 0.81 -11.07 -24.58
N SER A 238 -0.32 -11.79 -24.61
CA SER A 238 -0.73 -12.66 -23.52
C SER A 238 0.27 -13.80 -23.28
N LEU A 239 0.75 -14.46 -24.35
CA LEU A 239 1.80 -15.48 -24.27
C LEU A 239 3.12 -14.94 -23.69
N ALA A 240 3.52 -13.73 -24.08
CA ALA A 240 4.70 -13.07 -23.51
C ALA A 240 4.50 -12.73 -22.03
N GLY A 241 3.29 -12.32 -21.62
CA GLY A 241 2.93 -12.13 -20.22
C GLY A 241 3.01 -13.42 -19.40
N VAL A 242 2.50 -14.54 -19.94
CA VAL A 242 2.62 -15.86 -19.31
C VAL A 242 4.09 -16.27 -19.12
N GLN A 243 4.91 -16.09 -20.15
CA GLN A 243 6.35 -16.36 -20.06
C GLN A 243 7.05 -15.49 -19.02
N GLN A 244 6.66 -14.21 -18.92
CA GLN A 244 7.17 -13.31 -17.88
C GLN A 244 6.78 -13.81 -16.49
N MET A 245 5.52 -14.15 -16.23
CA MET A 245 5.15 -14.68 -14.90
C MET A 245 5.86 -16.00 -14.58
N GLN A 246 6.10 -16.85 -15.59
CA GLN A 246 6.83 -18.10 -15.41
C GLN A 246 8.30 -17.91 -15.02
N SER A 247 8.93 -16.76 -15.33
CA SER A 247 10.31 -16.48 -14.90
C SER A 247 10.44 -16.35 -13.38
N VAL A 248 9.35 -16.14 -12.64
CA VAL A 248 9.35 -16.15 -11.17
C VAL A 248 9.94 -17.44 -10.59
N ALA A 249 9.85 -18.56 -11.31
CA ALA A 249 10.40 -19.84 -10.88
C ALA A 249 11.94 -19.82 -10.76
N THR A 250 12.60 -18.87 -11.45
CA THR A 250 14.05 -18.67 -11.39
C THR A 250 14.41 -17.34 -10.72
N THR A 251 13.68 -16.27 -11.00
CA THR A 251 14.00 -14.92 -10.49
C THR A 251 13.47 -14.68 -9.08
N HIS A 252 12.41 -15.40 -8.69
CA HIS A 252 11.63 -15.13 -7.47
C HIS A 252 11.11 -13.69 -7.39
N SER A 253 11.03 -12.96 -8.51
CA SER A 253 10.69 -11.55 -8.50
C SER A 253 9.17 -11.34 -8.55
N VAL A 254 8.63 -10.56 -7.60
CA VAL A 254 7.25 -10.07 -7.67
C VAL A 254 7.05 -9.18 -8.90
N ARG A 255 8.07 -8.43 -9.31
CA ARG A 255 8.01 -7.59 -10.52
C ARG A 255 7.69 -8.39 -11.79
N ASP A 256 8.22 -9.61 -11.91
CA ASP A 256 7.91 -10.49 -13.05
C ASP A 256 6.45 -10.95 -13.02
N LEU A 257 5.89 -11.17 -11.83
CA LEU A 257 4.48 -11.49 -11.65
C LEU A 257 3.60 -10.30 -12.06
N ASP A 258 3.88 -9.11 -11.53
CA ASP A 258 3.10 -7.90 -11.76
C ASP A 258 3.09 -7.53 -13.25
N LEU A 259 4.27 -7.40 -13.87
CA LEU A 259 4.40 -7.05 -15.29
C LEU A 259 3.83 -8.11 -16.22
N GLY A 260 3.95 -9.39 -15.84
CA GLY A 260 3.37 -10.48 -16.59
C GLY A 260 1.85 -10.46 -16.54
N TRP A 261 1.27 -10.24 -15.35
CA TRP A 261 -0.16 -10.11 -15.16
C TRP A 261 -0.74 -8.91 -15.92
N GLU A 262 -0.11 -7.73 -15.84
CA GLU A 262 -0.56 -6.54 -16.56
C GLU A 262 -0.69 -6.79 -18.07
N ARG A 263 0.27 -7.51 -18.65
CA ARG A 263 0.26 -7.89 -20.07
C ARG A 263 -0.86 -8.88 -20.38
N ILE A 264 -1.02 -9.93 -19.57
CA ILE A 264 -2.09 -10.92 -19.72
C ILE A 264 -3.46 -10.24 -19.64
N PHE A 265 -3.65 -9.38 -18.65
CA PHE A 265 -4.91 -8.68 -18.41
C PHE A 265 -5.26 -7.72 -19.57
N ALA A 266 -4.30 -6.89 -20.00
CA ALA A 266 -4.50 -5.98 -21.13
C ALA A 266 -4.81 -6.74 -22.42
N ALA A 267 -4.06 -7.81 -22.69
CA ALA A 267 -4.30 -8.67 -23.84
C ALA A 267 -5.67 -9.36 -23.79
N ALA A 268 -6.09 -9.86 -22.62
CA ALA A 268 -7.40 -10.50 -22.46
C ALA A 268 -8.57 -9.56 -22.80
N LEU A 269 -8.44 -8.27 -22.47
CA LEU A 269 -9.41 -7.25 -22.85
C LEU A 269 -9.49 -7.06 -24.37
N GLU A 270 -8.34 -7.04 -25.05
CA GLU A 270 -8.27 -6.94 -26.51
C GLU A 270 -8.81 -8.20 -27.20
N LEU A 271 -8.47 -9.39 -26.69
CA LEU A 271 -8.98 -10.67 -27.18
C LEU A 271 -10.51 -10.71 -27.10
N ARG A 272 -11.08 -10.24 -25.99
CA ARG A 272 -12.54 -10.16 -25.82
C ARG A 272 -13.21 -9.25 -26.85
N GLN A 273 -12.59 -8.12 -27.18
CA GLN A 273 -13.11 -7.23 -28.21
C GLN A 273 -13.00 -7.86 -29.62
N ALA A 274 -11.93 -8.61 -29.86
CA ALA A 274 -11.66 -9.24 -31.15
C ALA A 274 -12.49 -10.52 -31.39
N LEU A 275 -12.78 -11.29 -30.33
CA LEU A 275 -13.47 -12.58 -30.35
C LEU A 275 -14.48 -12.67 -29.18
N PRO A 276 -15.69 -12.08 -29.33
CA PRO A 276 -16.72 -12.11 -28.29
C PRO A 276 -17.16 -13.53 -27.90
N GLU A 277 -17.06 -14.49 -28.83
CA GLU A 277 -17.45 -15.89 -28.63
C GLU A 277 -16.57 -16.62 -27.60
N ILE A 278 -15.32 -16.17 -27.39
CA ILE A 278 -14.40 -16.73 -26.38
C ILE A 278 -14.73 -16.22 -24.97
N ALA A 279 -15.43 -15.08 -24.88
CA ALA A 279 -15.83 -14.51 -23.60
C ALA A 279 -17.12 -15.12 -23.04
N ALA A 280 -17.89 -15.84 -23.86
CA ALA A 280 -19.17 -16.45 -23.46
C ALA A 280 -19.01 -17.74 -22.64
N ASP A 281 -17.81 -18.31 -22.55
CA ASP A 281 -17.53 -19.53 -21.77
C ASP A 281 -17.05 -19.15 -20.35
N GLY A 282 -18.00 -19.11 -19.41
CA GLY A 282 -17.75 -18.87 -17.99
C GLY A 282 -17.35 -17.43 -17.65
N GLU A 283 -18.26 -16.48 -17.86
CA GLU A 283 -18.10 -15.07 -17.48
C GLU A 283 -17.93 -14.92 -15.95
N GLU A 284 -16.73 -14.54 -15.50
CA GLU A 284 -16.47 -14.21 -14.10
C GLU A 284 -15.93 -12.77 -13.99
N ILE A 285 -16.52 -11.98 -13.08
CA ILE A 285 -16.13 -10.59 -12.85
C ILE A 285 -14.83 -10.59 -12.03
N VAL A 286 -13.80 -9.94 -12.56
CA VAL A 286 -12.50 -9.78 -11.92
C VAL A 286 -12.32 -8.33 -11.53
N GLU A 287 -12.31 -8.09 -10.22
CA GLU A 287 -11.81 -6.83 -9.65
C GLU A 287 -10.34 -7.02 -9.31
N ASP A 288 -9.43 -6.39 -10.06
CA ASP A 288 -8.03 -6.30 -9.67
C ASP A 288 -7.89 -5.23 -8.58
N ARG A 289 -8.24 -5.62 -7.35
CA ARG A 289 -8.05 -4.82 -6.15
C ARG A 289 -6.86 -5.37 -5.39
N VAL A 290 -5.79 -4.60 -5.35
CA VAL A 290 -4.85 -4.66 -4.23
C VAL A 290 -5.55 -3.93 -3.10
N ASP A 291 -6.02 -4.69 -2.12
CA ASP A 291 -6.66 -4.13 -0.93
C ASP A 291 -5.57 -3.48 -0.06
N LEU A 292 -5.24 -2.22 -0.37
CA LEU A 292 -4.36 -1.38 0.44
C LEU A 292 -5.14 -0.61 1.51
N SER A 293 -6.45 -0.82 1.56
CA SER A 293 -7.39 -0.20 2.49
C SER A 293 -8.10 -1.30 3.24
N GLY A 294 -7.63 -1.64 4.44
CA GLY A 294 -8.49 -2.30 5.43
C GLY A 294 -9.63 -1.34 5.84
N GLU A 295 -10.58 -1.12 4.93
CA GLU A 295 -11.83 -0.40 5.15
C GLU A 295 -12.98 -1.42 5.16
N ASP A 296 -13.22 -2.00 6.35
CA ASP A 296 -14.55 -2.38 6.83
C ASP A 296 -14.95 -1.39 7.95
#